data_AF-A0A075IL67-F1
#
_entry.id   AF-A0A075IL67-F1
#
_cell.length_a   1.000
_cell.length_b   1.000
_cell.length_c   1.000
_cell.angle_alpha   90.00
_cell.angle_beta   90.00
_cell.angle_gamma   90.00
#
_symmetry.space_group_name_H-M   'P 1'
#
loop_
_entity.id
_entity.type
_entity.pdbx_description
1 polymer ?
#
loop_
_entity_poly.entity_id
_entity_poly.type
_entity_poly.pdbx_seq_one_letter_code
_entity_poly.pdbx_strand_id
1 'polypeptide(L)'
;MINAKDLYTVISAVVPLYVTMFLAYGSVKWWKIFSPEQCAGINRFVAIFAVPLLSFKFICKINPYEMNFRFIAADVISKIIVLLVLGLWGRFAKRGNLDWFITLFSLSTLPNTLVMGIPLLKAMYDG
;
A
#
# COMPACT_ATOMS: atom_id res chain seq x y z
N MET A 1 -23.57 5.04 8.56
CA MET A 1 -23.11 6.27 7.87
C MET A 1 -21.77 6.64 8.44
N ILE A 2 -20.76 6.88 7.61
CA ILE A 2 -19.41 7.26 8.04
C ILE A 2 -19.52 8.61 8.77
N ASN A 3 -19.07 8.66 10.02
CA ASN A 3 -19.15 9.85 10.86
C ASN A 3 -17.93 10.77 10.60
N ALA A 4 -18.07 12.07 10.84
CA ALA A 4 -16.96 13.03 10.73
C ALA A 4 -15.78 12.65 11.65
N LYS A 5 -16.06 11.95 12.75
CA LYS A 5 -15.06 11.41 13.67
C LYS A 5 -14.21 10.30 13.02
N ASP A 6 -14.83 9.42 12.22
CA ASP A 6 -14.12 8.36 11.49
C ASP A 6 -13.19 8.96 10.43
N LEU A 7 -13.66 10.01 9.75
CA LEU A 7 -12.85 10.78 8.79
C LEU A 7 -11.63 11.41 9.48
N TYR A 8 -11.82 12.03 10.64
CA TYR A 8 -10.73 12.64 11.40
C TYR A 8 -9.70 11.59 11.84
N THR A 9 -10.15 10.41 12.29
CA THR A 9 -9.27 9.31 12.65
C THR A 9 -8.40 8.87 11.47
N VAL A 10 -9.01 8.69 10.29
CA VAL A 10 -8.26 8.32 9.07
C VAL A 10 -7.25 9.42 8.68
N ILE A 11 -7.67 10.68 8.65
CA ILE A 11 -6.79 11.79 8.29
C ILE A 11 -5.63 11.89 9.28
N SER A 12 -5.88 11.78 10.58
CA SER A 12 -4.85 11.86 11.62
C SER A 12 -3.79 10.77 11.51
N ALA A 13 -4.16 9.56 11.07
CA ALA A 13 -3.22 8.45 10.87
C ALA A 13 -2.37 8.63 9.59
N VAL A 14 -2.94 9.28 8.57
CA VAL A 14 -2.37 9.33 7.22
C VAL A 14 -1.53 10.60 6.98
N VAL A 15 -1.89 11.72 7.62
CA VAL A 15 -1.16 12.99 7.50
C VAL A 15 0.33 12.88 7.85
N PRO A 16 0.74 12.25 8.97
CA PRO A 16 2.16 12.14 9.32
C PRO A 16 2.97 11.43 8.23
N LEU A 17 2.43 10.33 7.66
CA LEU A 17 3.08 9.57 6.60
C LEU A 17 3.33 10.42 5.35
N TYR A 18 2.31 11.15 4.88
CA TYR A 18 2.47 12.02 3.71
C TYR A 18 3.41 13.19 3.97
N VAL A 19 3.33 13.81 5.15
CA VAL A 19 4.26 14.88 5.53
C VAL A 19 5.70 14.37 5.49
N THR A 20 5.98 13.18 6.03
CA THR A 20 7.32 12.57 5.95
C THR A 20 7.74 12.31 4.50
N MET A 21 6.86 11.79 3.65
CA MET A 21 7.17 11.57 2.23
C MET A 21 7.50 12.87 1.48
N PHE A 22 6.74 13.94 1.72
CA PHE A 22 7.00 15.24 1.11
C PHE A 22 8.32 15.85 1.59
N LEU A 23 8.62 15.76 2.89
CA LEU A 23 9.88 16.23 3.45
C LEU A 23 11.07 15.45 2.87
N ALA A 24 10.95 14.11 2.77
CA ALA A 24 11.98 13.29 2.14
C ALA A 24 12.23 13.70 0.68
N TYR A 25 11.16 13.89 -0.10
CA TYR A 25 11.26 14.35 -1.49
C TYR A 25 11.91 15.74 -1.58
N GLY A 26 11.49 16.69 -0.74
CA GLY A 26 12.03 18.04 -0.75
C GLY A 26 13.49 18.11 -0.30
N SER A 27 13.88 17.25 0.65
CA SER A 27 15.26 17.11 1.12
C SER A 27 16.21 16.67 0.01
N VAL A 28 15.75 15.79 -0.89
CA VAL A 28 16.54 15.30 -2.03
C VAL A 28 16.52 16.31 -3.18
N LYS A 29 15.35 16.86 -3.50
CA LYS A 29 15.17 17.70 -4.70
C LYS A 29 15.67 19.14 -4.53
N TRP A 30 15.32 19.80 -3.43
CA TRP A 30 15.61 21.24 -3.24
C TRP A 30 16.83 21.46 -2.35
N TRP A 31 16.96 20.73 -1.25
CA TRP A 31 18.07 20.91 -0.31
C TRP A 31 19.31 20.07 -0.62
N LYS A 32 19.22 19.08 -1.52
CA LYS A 32 20.33 18.16 -1.90
C LYS A 32 21.10 17.59 -0.70
N ILE A 33 20.43 17.39 0.44
CA ILE A 33 21.05 16.88 1.67
C ILE A 33 21.53 15.44 1.49
N PHE A 34 20.86 14.68 0.63
CA PHE A 34 21.20 13.30 0.31
C PHE A 34 21.69 13.19 -1.13
N SER A 35 22.83 12.52 -1.32
CA SER A 35 23.30 12.15 -2.66
C SER A 35 22.49 10.97 -3.22
N PRO A 36 22.46 10.78 -4.56
CA PRO A 36 21.79 9.63 -5.18
C PRO A 36 22.31 8.28 -4.66
N GLU A 37 23.61 8.19 -4.38
CA GLU A 37 24.23 6.98 -3.82
C GLU A 37 23.76 6.69 -2.39
N GLN A 38 23.58 7.73 -1.56
CA GLN A 38 23.02 7.58 -0.22
C GLN A 38 21.54 7.14 -0.27
N CYS A 39 20.75 7.70 -1.19
CA CYS A 39 19.36 7.26 -1.40
C CYS A 39 19.28 5.79 -1.86
N ALA A 40 20.17 5.38 -2.77
CA ALA A 40 20.27 3.99 -3.20
C ALA A 40 20.69 3.06 -2.04
N GLY A 41 21.62 3.51 -1.19
CA GLY A 41 22.02 2.80 0.02
C GLY A 41 20.87 2.61 1.00
N ILE A 42 20.08 3.66 1.25
CA ILE A 42 18.88 3.59 2.11
C ILE A 42 17.85 2.63 1.49
N ASN A 43 17.55 2.73 0.20
CA ASN A 43 16.60 1.83 -0.47
C ASN A 43 17.06 0.37 -0.38
N ARG A 44 18.36 0.10 -0.54
CA ARG A 44 18.92 -1.25 -0.41
C ARG A 44 18.82 -1.77 1.02
N PHE A 45 19.10 -0.93 2.01
CA PHE A 45 18.91 -1.29 3.43
C PHE A 45 17.44 -1.61 3.73
N VAL A 46 16.51 -0.77 3.26
CA VAL A 46 15.08 -0.97 3.45
C VAL A 46 14.62 -2.29 2.81
N ALA A 47 15.04 -2.55 1.57
CA ALA A 47 14.66 -3.76 0.84
C ALA A 47 15.22 -5.05 1.47
N ILE A 48 16.47 -5.04 1.95
CA ILE A 48 17.15 -6.23 2.47
C ILE A 48 16.82 -6.50 3.94
N PHE A 49 16.73 -5.45 4.76
CA PHE A 49 16.58 -5.61 6.21
C PHE A 49 15.21 -5.18 6.71
N ALA A 50 14.81 -3.92 6.46
CA ALA A 50 13.61 -3.37 7.09
C ALA A 50 12.33 -4.07 6.64
N VAL A 51 12.15 -4.27 5.33
CA VAL A 51 10.93 -4.89 4.76
C VAL A 51 10.75 -6.34 5.22
N PRO A 52 11.78 -7.22 5.16
CA PRO A 52 11.64 -8.59 5.66
C PRO A 52 11.37 -8.67 7.17
N LEU A 53 12.06 -7.86 7.99
CA LEU A 53 11.85 -7.83 9.45
C LEU A 53 10.45 -7.33 9.81
N LEU A 54 9.98 -6.28 9.14
CA LEU A 54 8.64 -5.76 9.34
C LEU A 54 7.58 -6.79 8.94
N SER A 55 7.78 -7.46 7.80
CA SER A 55 6.89 -8.53 7.33
C SER A 55 6.84 -9.68 8.33
N PHE A 56 8.00 -10.13 8.84
CA PHE A 56 8.05 -11.16 9.87
C PHE A 56 7.29 -10.75 11.14
N LYS A 57 7.50 -9.52 11.62
CA LYS A 57 6.81 -8.98 12.80
C LYS A 57 5.29 -8.94 12.62
N PHE A 58 4.80 -8.70 11.41
CA PHE A 58 3.37 -8.76 11.13
C PHE A 58 2.88 -10.20 11.01
N ILE A 59 3.55 -11.04 10.22
CA ILE A 59 3.14 -12.42 9.98
C ILE A 59 3.13 -13.24 11.29
N CYS A 60 4.10 -13.06 12.18
CA CYS A 60 4.15 -13.80 13.44
C CYS A 60 3.03 -13.43 14.42
N LYS A 61 2.37 -12.28 14.22
CA LYS A 61 1.24 -11.82 15.03
C LYS A 61 -0.12 -12.15 14.42
N ILE A 62 -0.16 -12.69 13.20
CA ILE A 62 -1.41 -13.06 12.55
C ILE A 62 -1.91 -14.37 13.17
N ASN A 63 -3.10 -14.33 13.77
CA ASN A 63 -3.85 -15.51 14.20
C ASN A 63 -4.93 -15.86 13.16
N PRO A 64 -4.75 -16.92 12.35
CA PRO A 64 -5.68 -17.29 11.28
C PRO A 64 -7.13 -17.56 11.72
N TYR A 65 -7.35 -17.84 13.00
CA TYR A 65 -8.66 -18.22 13.54
C TYR A 65 -9.53 -17.03 13.93
N GLU A 66 -8.94 -15.86 14.13
CA GLU A 66 -9.66 -14.63 14.54
C GLU A 66 -9.85 -13.64 13.39
N MET A 67 -9.40 -13.99 12.17
CA MET A 67 -9.49 -13.09 11.03
C MET A 67 -10.94 -12.94 10.54
N ASN A 68 -11.35 -11.71 10.25
CA ASN A 68 -12.65 -11.42 9.64
C ASN A 68 -12.73 -11.93 8.19
N PHE A 69 -13.28 -13.13 8.00
CA PHE A 69 -13.43 -13.76 6.67
C PHE A 69 -14.27 -12.95 5.67
N ARG A 70 -15.25 -12.15 6.14
CA ARG A 70 -16.05 -11.28 5.27
C ARG A 70 -15.20 -10.17 4.67
N PHE A 71 -14.27 -9.63 5.46
CA PHE A 71 -13.32 -8.62 5.02
C PHE A 71 -12.36 -9.19 3.96
N ILE A 72 -11.82 -10.38 4.20
CA ILE A 72 -10.96 -11.08 3.24
C ILE A 72 -11.71 -11.36 1.94
N ALA A 73 -12.94 -11.89 2.03
CA ALA A 73 -13.76 -12.16 0.85
C ALA A 73 -14.04 -10.89 0.04
N ALA A 74 -14.32 -9.76 0.72
CA ALA A 74 -14.52 -8.47 0.06
C ALA A 74 -13.25 -7.98 -0.67
N ASP A 75 -12.08 -8.12 -0.05
CA ASP A 75 -10.79 -7.77 -0.67
C ASP A 75 -10.50 -8.65 -1.91
N VAL A 76 -10.73 -9.97 -1.81
CA VAL A 76 -10.57 -10.90 -2.93
C VAL A 76 -11.52 -10.58 -4.07
N ILE A 77 -12.80 -10.34 -3.78
CA ILE A 77 -13.79 -9.98 -4.80
C ILE A 77 -13.41 -8.67 -5.49
N SER A 78 -13.01 -7.64 -4.73
CA SER A 78 -12.56 -6.36 -5.28
C SER A 78 -11.38 -6.54 -6.24
N LYS A 79 -10.37 -7.33 -5.85
CA LYS A 79 -9.20 -7.62 -6.69
C LYS A 79 -9.57 -8.39 -7.96
N ILE A 80 -10.49 -9.35 -7.87
CA ILE A 80 -11.00 -10.09 -9.04
C ILE A 80 -11.72 -9.14 -10.00
N ILE A 81 -12.57 -8.24 -9.50
CA ILE A 81 -13.26 -7.25 -10.32
C ILE A 81 -12.25 -6.35 -11.04
N VAL A 82 -11.24 -5.83 -10.34
CA VAL A 82 -10.19 -4.99 -10.94
C VAL A 82 -9.42 -5.76 -12.02
N LEU A 83 -9.07 -7.03 -11.78
CA LEU A 83 -8.42 -7.89 -12.77
C LEU A 83 -9.29 -8.12 -14.01
N LEU A 84 -10.60 -8.36 -13.83
CA LEU A 84 -11.52 -8.56 -14.95
C LEU A 84 -11.67 -7.28 -15.77
N VAL A 85 -11.85 -6.13 -15.12
CA VAL A 85 -11.96 -4.83 -15.81
C VAL A 85 -10.69 -4.51 -16.59
N LEU A 86 -9.53 -4.64 -15.96
CA LEU A 86 -8.25 -4.40 -16.64
C LEU A 86 -7.97 -5.45 -17.72
N GLY A 87 -8.40 -6.70 -17.53
CA GLY A 87 -8.20 -7.79 -18.49
C GLY A 87 -9.07 -7.61 -19.73
N LEU A 88 -10.33 -7.21 -19.56
CA LEU A 88 -11.22 -6.81 -20.64
C LEU A 88 -10.66 -5.57 -21.36
N TRP A 89 -10.19 -4.56 -20.62
CA TRP A 89 -9.54 -3.39 -21.21
C TRP A 89 -8.32 -3.78 -22.05
N GLY A 90 -7.42 -4.62 -21.52
CA GLY A 90 -6.24 -5.09 -22.23
C GLY A 90 -6.58 -5.88 -23.50
N ARG A 91 -7.69 -6.63 -23.49
CA ARG A 91 -8.14 -7.43 -24.64
C ARG A 91 -8.90 -6.64 -25.70
N PHE A 92 -9.66 -5.62 -25.32
CA PHE A 92 -10.54 -4.86 -26.22
C PHE A 92 -10.00 -3.48 -26.62
N ALA A 93 -9.06 -2.91 -25.88
CA ALA A 93 -8.51 -1.60 -26.20
C ALA A 93 -7.39 -1.71 -27.25
N LYS A 94 -7.50 -0.96 -28.35
CA LYS A 94 -6.46 -0.82 -29.40
C LYS A 94 -5.10 -0.29 -28.87
N ARG A 95 -5.04 0.21 -27.62
CA ARG A 95 -3.85 0.72 -26.93
C ARG A 95 -3.49 -0.10 -25.67
N GLY A 96 -4.12 -1.25 -25.44
CA GLY A 96 -3.86 -2.09 -24.28
C GLY A 96 -2.51 -2.79 -24.39
N ASN A 97 -1.46 -2.25 -23.76
CA ASN A 97 -0.20 -2.96 -23.56
C ASN A 97 -0.19 -3.62 -22.18
N LEU A 98 0.44 -4.79 -22.06
CA LEU A 98 0.62 -5.52 -20.79
C LEU A 98 1.30 -4.64 -19.73
N ASP A 99 2.22 -3.76 -20.12
CA ASP A 99 2.87 -2.82 -19.20
C ASP A 99 1.89 -1.85 -18.54
N TRP A 100 0.91 -1.35 -19.31
CA TRP A 100 -0.15 -0.50 -18.76
C TRP A 100 -1.08 -1.28 -17.84
N PHE A 101 -1.39 -2.54 -18.18
CA PHE A 101 -2.14 -3.43 -17.29
C PHE A 101 -1.43 -3.63 -15.96
N ILE A 102 -0.14 -3.99 -16.00
CA ILE A 102 0.69 -4.20 -14.80
C ILE A 102 0.78 -2.93 -13.97
N THR A 103 0.95 -1.77 -14.62
CA THR A 103 1.06 -0.48 -13.94
C THR A 103 -0.24 -0.07 -13.28
N LEU A 104 -1.39 -0.17 -13.97
CA LEU A 104 -2.71 0.15 -13.42
C LEU A 104 -3.12 -0.82 -12.30
N PHE A 105 -2.84 -2.10 -12.47
CA PHE A 105 -3.07 -3.10 -11.43
C PHE A 105 -2.21 -2.82 -10.20
N SER A 106 -0.92 -2.57 -10.40
CA SER A 106 0.03 -2.20 -9.34
C SER A 106 -0.39 -0.91 -8.63
N LEU A 107 -0.79 0.13 -9.36
CA LEU A 107 -1.27 1.39 -8.77
C LEU A 107 -2.55 1.18 -7.93
N SER A 108 -3.44 0.29 -8.35
CA SER A 108 -4.69 0.00 -7.64
C SER A 108 -4.49 -0.89 -6.41
N THR A 109 -3.39 -1.65 -6.35
CA THR A 109 -3.20 -2.72 -5.33
C THR A 109 -1.99 -2.51 -4.41
N LEU A 110 -0.89 -1.91 -4.86
CA LEU A 110 0.36 -1.74 -4.09
C LEU A 110 0.31 -0.67 -2.99
N PRO A 111 -0.37 0.49 -3.14
CA PRO A 111 -0.45 1.47 -2.05
C PRO A 111 -1.19 0.93 -0.81
N ASN A 112 -1.98 -0.15 -0.98
CA ASN A 112 -2.86 -0.67 0.06
C ASN A 112 -2.18 -1.57 1.09
N THR A 113 -0.91 -1.98 0.92
CA THR A 113 -0.32 -2.96 1.86
C THR A 113 0.63 -2.35 2.89
N LEU A 114 1.30 -1.24 2.58
CA LEU A 114 2.24 -0.60 3.53
C LEU A 114 1.63 0.61 4.26
N VAL A 115 0.86 1.44 3.56
CA VAL A 115 0.20 2.62 4.16
C VAL A 115 -1.13 2.23 4.80
N MET A 116 -1.89 1.34 4.15
CA MET A 116 -3.18 0.85 4.64
C MET A 116 -3.08 -0.49 5.38
N GLY A 117 -1.97 -1.24 5.28
CA GLY A 117 -1.85 -2.58 5.89
C GLY A 117 -1.95 -2.61 7.41
N ILE A 118 -1.46 -1.57 8.09
CA ILE A 118 -1.57 -1.46 9.56
C ILE A 118 -3.04 -1.21 9.98
N PRO A 119 -3.75 -0.23 9.39
CA PRO A 119 -5.20 -0.11 9.57
C PRO A 119 -6.00 -1.36 9.19
N LEU A 120 -5.61 -2.07 8.13
CA LEU A 120 -6.29 -3.29 7.66
C LEU A 120 -6.12 -4.44 8.66
N LEU A 121 -4.90 -4.69 9.14
CA LEU A 121 -4.66 -5.66 10.20
C LEU A 121 -5.47 -5.30 11.45
N LYS A 122 -5.52 -4.01 11.81
CA LYS A 122 -6.37 -3.58 12.90
C LYS A 122 -7.85 -3.89 12.65
N ALA A 123 -8.41 -3.59 11.49
CA ALA A 123 -9.81 -3.92 11.16
C ALA A 123 -10.09 -5.44 11.02
N MET A 124 -9.06 -6.26 10.83
CA MET A 124 -9.17 -7.73 10.75
C MET A 124 -9.18 -8.41 12.11
N TYR A 125 -8.56 -7.80 13.12
CA TYR A 125 -8.45 -8.32 14.50
C TYR A 125 -9.31 -7.56 15.51
N ASP A 126 -9.50 -6.25 15.32
CA ASP A 126 -10.44 -5.42 16.08
C ASP A 126 -11.67 -5.14 15.19
N GLY A 127 -12.83 -5.59 15.67
CA GLY A 127 -14.15 -5.09 15.24
C GLY A 127 -14.48 -3.78 15.91
#